data_AF-A0A6P1A3V4-F1
#
_entry.id   AF-A0A6P1A3V4-F1
#
_cell.length_a   1.000
_cell.length_b   1.000
_cell.length_c   1.000
_cell.angle_alpha   90.00
_cell.angle_beta   90.00
_cell.angle_gamma   90.00
#
_symmetry.space_group_name_H-M   'P 1'
#
loop_
_entity.id
_entity.type
_entity.pdbx_description
1 polymer ?
#
loop_
_entity_poly.entity_id
_entity_poly.type
_entity_poly.pdbx_seq_one_letter_code
_entity_poly.pdbx_strand_id
1 'polypeptide(L)'
;LDPTTTNILYQGKPLQPGKAYFWRNTIPLDELPTKRSFRLMNDQKRNQITADLTALESNLKAQDASADQIALKRINYFINKQLWSDALREIYLMPNPPAEVTDVIDKINNKAFDFCKQERE
;
A
#
# COMPACT_ATOMS: atom_id res chain seq x y z
N LEU A 1 -16.29 -3.59 -14.95
CA LEU A 1 -15.37 -4.34 -14.07
C LEU A 1 -16.17 -5.48 -13.47
N ASP A 2 -15.55 -6.65 -13.32
CA ASP A 2 -16.19 -7.77 -12.63
C ASP A 2 -16.52 -7.34 -11.18
N PRO A 3 -17.70 -7.71 -10.62
CA PRO A 3 -18.07 -7.35 -9.25
C PRO A 3 -17.09 -7.83 -8.17
N THR A 4 -16.22 -8.79 -8.48
CA THR A 4 -15.15 -9.28 -7.59
C THR A 4 -13.83 -8.52 -7.74
N THR A 5 -13.76 -7.53 -8.63
CA THR A 5 -12.53 -6.75 -8.86
C THR A 5 -12.23 -5.85 -7.66
N THR A 6 -11.20 -6.19 -6.89
CA THR A 6 -10.74 -5.42 -5.72
C THR A 6 -9.60 -4.45 -6.01
N ASN A 7 -8.99 -4.54 -7.20
CA ASN A 7 -7.89 -3.67 -7.63
C ASN A 7 -7.98 -3.34 -9.13
N ILE A 8 -7.36 -2.23 -9.51
CA ILE A 8 -7.21 -1.85 -10.92
C ILE A 8 -5.78 -1.37 -11.16
N LEU A 9 -5.15 -1.84 -12.23
CA LEU A 9 -3.84 -1.37 -12.63
C LEU A 9 -3.97 -0.01 -13.33
N TYR A 10 -3.21 0.97 -12.84
CA TYR A 10 -3.14 2.29 -13.46
C TYR A 10 -2.45 2.22 -14.83
N GLN A 11 -3.15 2.62 -15.88
CA GLN A 11 -2.68 2.59 -17.29
C GLN A 11 -2.28 3.97 -17.84
N GLY A 12 -2.19 4.99 -16.97
CA GLY A 12 -1.84 6.35 -17.39
C GLY A 12 -0.34 6.58 -17.51
N LYS A 13 0.04 7.84 -17.74
CA LYS A 13 1.45 8.24 -17.77
C LYS A 13 2.11 7.95 -16.42
N PRO A 14 3.35 7.41 -16.40
CA PRO A 14 4.08 7.18 -15.16
C PRO A 14 4.08 8.42 -14.26
N LEU A 15 3.71 8.20 -13.01
CA LEU A 15 3.69 9.25 -12.00
C LEU A 15 5.14 9.58 -11.59
N GLN A 16 5.39 10.86 -11.30
CA GLN A 16 6.71 11.40 -11.00
C GLN A 16 6.96 11.44 -9.49
N PRO A 17 8.16 11.04 -9.02
CA PRO A 17 8.58 11.15 -7.63
C PRO A 17 8.43 12.57 -7.07
N GLY A 18 8.01 12.69 -5.81
CA GLY A 18 7.83 13.96 -5.10
C GLY A 18 6.66 14.84 -5.55
N LYS A 19 5.97 14.49 -6.65
CA LYS A 19 4.81 15.24 -7.17
C LYS A 19 3.53 14.87 -6.44
N ALA A 20 2.60 15.84 -6.39
CA ALA A 20 1.26 15.67 -5.85
C ALA A 20 0.26 15.37 -6.97
N TYR A 21 -0.71 14.51 -6.65
CA TYR A 21 -1.75 14.03 -7.54
C TYR A 21 -3.09 14.05 -6.82
N PHE A 22 -4.18 13.92 -7.58
CA PHE A 22 -5.53 13.85 -7.06
C PHE A 22 -6.19 12.57 -7.56
N TRP A 23 -6.95 11.93 -6.68
CA TRP A 23 -7.89 10.90 -7.08
C TRP A 23 -9.07 11.56 -7.78
N ARG A 24 -9.33 11.14 -9.03
CA ARG A 24 -10.50 11.55 -9.80
C ARG A 24 -11.34 10.32 -10.08
N ASN A 25 -12.47 10.21 -9.39
CA ASN A 25 -13.53 9.28 -9.82
C ASN A 25 -14.14 9.80 -11.12
N THR A 26 -14.81 8.95 -11.90
CA THR A 26 -15.55 9.33 -13.13
C THR A 26 -16.76 10.23 -12.87
N ILE A 27 -16.91 10.74 -11.65
CA ILE A 27 -17.97 11.64 -11.21
C ILE A 27 -17.53 13.10 -11.54
N PRO A 28 -18.44 13.97 -11.99
CA PRO A 28 -18.17 15.39 -12.19
C PRO A 28 -17.45 16.04 -11.00
N LEU A 29 -16.55 16.99 -11.28
CA LEU A 29 -15.59 17.53 -10.31
C LEU A 29 -16.27 18.33 -9.18
N ASP A 30 -17.42 18.92 -9.50
CA ASP A 30 -18.37 19.66 -8.68
C ASP A 30 -19.20 18.75 -7.75
N GLU A 31 -19.29 17.47 -8.07
CA GLU A 31 -19.98 16.44 -7.26
C GLU A 31 -19.03 15.62 -6.39
N LEU A 32 -17.71 15.84 -6.48
CA LEU A 32 -16.73 15.08 -5.68
C LEU A 32 -16.86 15.42 -4.19
N PRO A 33 -17.22 14.47 -3.30
CA PRO A 33 -17.43 14.74 -1.88
C PRO A 33 -16.16 15.13 -1.11
N THR A 34 -14.98 15.13 -1.74
CA THR A 34 -13.74 15.78 -1.27
C THR A 34 -12.64 15.49 -2.28
N LYS A 35 -11.91 16.52 -2.75
CA LYS A 35 -10.67 16.29 -3.52
C LYS A 35 -9.65 15.62 -2.62
N ARG A 36 -9.45 14.31 -2.76
CA ARG A 36 -8.39 13.57 -2.05
C ARG A 36 -7.10 13.66 -2.87
N SER A 37 -6.11 14.35 -2.33
CA SER A 37 -4.77 14.41 -2.90
C SER A 37 -3.86 13.37 -2.26
N PHE A 38 -2.82 12.98 -2.98
CA PHE A 38 -1.70 12.21 -2.46
C PHE A 38 -0.40 12.72 -3.07
N ARG A 39 0.73 12.48 -2.41
CA ARG A 39 2.05 12.83 -2.92
C ARG A 39 2.87 11.57 -3.10
N LEU A 40 3.52 11.42 -4.24
CA LEU A 40 4.47 10.35 -4.41
C LEU A 40 5.74 10.61 -3.61
N MET A 41 6.26 9.54 -3.02
CA MET A 41 7.54 9.54 -2.34
C MET A 41 8.66 10.04 -3.27
N ASN A 42 9.65 10.72 -2.70
CA ASN A 42 10.84 11.13 -3.45
C ASN A 42 11.77 9.95 -3.73
N ASP A 43 12.70 10.12 -4.68
CA ASP A 43 13.60 9.05 -5.09
C ASP A 43 14.55 8.59 -3.99
N GLN A 44 15.06 9.51 -3.16
CA GLN A 44 15.98 9.14 -2.08
C GLN A 44 15.32 8.17 -1.08
N LYS A 45 14.14 8.52 -0.56
CA LYS A 45 13.41 7.68 0.40
C LYS A 45 12.94 6.37 -0.27
N ARG A 46 12.51 6.44 -1.53
CA ARG A 46 12.11 5.26 -2.32
C ARG A 46 13.28 4.30 -2.52
N ASN A 47 14.47 4.81 -2.83
CA ASN A 47 15.67 4.01 -3.03
C ASN A 47 16.10 3.34 -1.72
N GLN A 48 16.03 4.05 -0.58
CA GLN A 48 16.30 3.43 0.72
C GLN A 48 15.34 2.28 1.01
N ILE A 49 14.02 2.49 0.84
CA ILE A 49 13.03 1.43 1.05
C ILE A 49 13.25 0.24 0.10
N THR A 50 13.65 0.52 -1.14
CA THR A 50 13.97 -0.55 -2.11
C THR A 50 15.16 -1.38 -1.61
N ALA A 51 16.23 -0.73 -1.16
CA ALA A 51 17.39 -1.42 -0.60
C ALA A 51 17.03 -2.24 0.65
N ASP A 52 16.26 -1.66 1.58
CA ASP A 52 15.81 -2.34 2.81
C ASP A 52 14.98 -3.60 2.48
N LEU A 53 14.06 -3.49 1.53
CA LEU A 53 13.22 -4.62 1.09
C LEU A 53 14.03 -5.68 0.34
N THR A 54 14.98 -5.29 -0.50
CA THR A 54 15.88 -6.24 -1.18
C THR A 54 16.71 -7.02 -0.16
N ALA A 55 17.29 -6.35 0.84
CA ALA A 55 18.04 -7.00 1.90
C ALA A 55 17.15 -7.94 2.74
N LEU A 56 15.95 -7.49 3.11
CA LEU A 56 14.95 -8.30 3.83
C LEU A 56 14.62 -9.59 3.06
N GLU A 57 14.30 -9.46 1.76
CA GLU A 57 13.98 -10.61 0.91
C GLU A 57 15.14 -11.57 0.74
N SER A 58 16.35 -11.06 0.50
CA SER A 58 17.55 -11.90 0.38
C SER A 58 17.80 -12.71 1.65
N ASN A 59 17.66 -12.08 2.82
CA ASN A 59 17.83 -12.75 4.10
C ASN A 59 16.77 -13.83 4.35
N LEU A 60 15.51 -13.57 3.98
CA LEU A 60 14.42 -14.53 4.13
C LEU A 60 14.56 -15.70 3.14
N LYS A 61 14.97 -15.44 1.89
CA LYS A 61 15.24 -16.49 0.90
C LYS A 61 16.40 -17.39 1.33
N ALA A 62 17.43 -16.83 1.96
CA ALA A 62 18.53 -17.62 2.53
C ALA A 62 18.11 -18.52 3.71
N GLN A 63 16.92 -18.29 4.26
CA GLN A 63 16.29 -19.10 5.31
C GLN A 63 15.16 -19.99 4.77
N ASP A 64 15.10 -20.18 3.45
CA ASP A 64 14.07 -20.97 2.76
C ASP A 64 12.62 -20.50 3.06
N ALA A 65 12.44 -19.20 3.33
CA ALA A 65 11.12 -18.64 3.58
C ALA A 65 10.22 -18.74 2.34
N SER A 66 8.95 -19.10 2.56
CA SER A 66 7.95 -19.17 1.48
C SER A 66 7.59 -17.78 0.95
N ALA A 67 6.99 -17.72 -0.24
CA ALA A 67 6.49 -16.48 -0.83
C ALA A 67 5.51 -15.74 0.11
N ASP A 68 4.61 -16.48 0.79
CA ASP A 68 3.65 -15.91 1.73
C ASP A 68 4.33 -15.34 2.98
N GLN A 69 5.36 -16.01 3.49
CA GLN A 69 6.16 -15.51 4.62
C GLN A 69 6.92 -14.23 4.25
N ILE A 70 7.47 -14.18 3.03
CA ILE A 70 8.14 -12.98 2.50
C ILE A 70 7.12 -11.84 2.36
N ALA A 71 5.96 -12.10 1.76
CA ALA A 71 4.89 -11.11 1.62
C ALA A 71 4.44 -10.56 2.98
N LEU A 72 4.23 -11.42 3.98
CA LEU A 72 3.88 -11.01 5.34
C LEU A 72 4.94 -10.09 5.96
N LYS A 73 6.23 -10.41 5.81
CA LYS A 73 7.31 -9.55 6.31
C LYS A 73 7.38 -8.21 5.58
N ARG A 74 7.12 -8.17 4.28
CA ARG A 74 7.02 -6.92 3.50
C ARG A 74 5.84 -6.07 3.95
N ILE A 75 4.67 -6.68 4.17
CA ILE A 75 3.48 -6.00 4.70
C ILE A 75 3.80 -5.34 6.05
N ASN A 76 4.38 -6.10 6.98
CA ASN A 76 4.76 -5.59 8.30
C ASN A 76 5.83 -4.48 8.21
N TYR A 77 6.78 -4.59 7.28
CA TYR A 77 7.73 -3.51 6.99
C TYR A 77 7.02 -2.22 6.59
N PHE A 78 6.07 -2.29 5.65
CA PHE A 78 5.32 -1.11 5.19
C PHE A 78 4.44 -0.52 6.29
N ILE A 79 3.74 -1.34 7.07
CA ILE A 79 2.92 -0.91 8.22
C ILE A 79 3.78 -0.16 9.24
N ASN A 80 4.93 -0.71 9.62
CA ASN A 80 5.83 -0.09 10.59
C ASN A 80 6.40 1.26 10.11
N LYS A 81 6.46 1.47 8.79
CA LYS A 81 6.87 2.74 8.16
C LYS A 81 5.68 3.66 7.84
N GLN A 82 4.47 3.28 8.23
CA GLN A 82 3.19 3.95 7.90
C GLN A 82 2.96 4.11 6.38
N LEU A 83 3.50 3.21 5.57
CA LEU A 83 3.36 3.17 4.12
C LEU A 83 2.11 2.35 3.73
N TRP A 84 0.95 2.82 4.16
CA TRP A 84 -0.31 2.07 4.07
C TRP A 84 -0.73 1.71 2.65
N SER A 85 -0.46 2.56 1.65
CA SER A 85 -0.75 2.23 0.25
C SER A 85 0.09 1.06 -0.26
N ASP A 86 1.37 0.99 0.13
CA ASP A 86 2.25 -0.13 -0.23
C ASP A 86 1.84 -1.40 0.52
N ALA A 87 1.53 -1.31 1.82
CA ALA A 87 1.02 -2.44 2.60
C ALA A 87 -0.26 -3.02 1.97
N LEU A 88 -1.26 -2.18 1.68
CA LEU A 88 -2.51 -2.60 1.05
C LEU A 88 -2.28 -3.25 -0.31
N ARG A 89 -1.34 -2.73 -1.12
CA ARG A 89 -1.01 -3.35 -2.40
C ARG A 89 -0.51 -4.78 -2.23
N GLU A 90 0.41 -5.02 -1.29
CA GLU A 90 0.92 -6.38 -1.03
C GLU A 90 -0.21 -7.30 -0.53
N ILE A 91 -1.07 -6.80 0.38
CA ILE A 91 -2.22 -7.54 0.91
C ILE A 91 -3.17 -7.98 -0.21
N TYR A 92 -3.57 -7.08 -1.10
CA TYR A 92 -4.51 -7.39 -2.20
C TYR A 92 -3.88 -8.25 -3.32
N LEU A 93 -2.56 -8.41 -3.33
CA LEU A 93 -1.87 -9.32 -4.25
C LEU A 93 -1.71 -10.73 -3.66
N MET A 94 -1.96 -10.94 -2.38
CA MET A 94 -1.93 -12.26 -1.76
C MET A 94 -3.21 -13.05 -2.12
N PRO A 95 -3.11 -14.22 -2.76
CA PRO A 95 -4.29 -15.02 -3.10
C PRO A 95 -5.06 -15.52 -1.87
N ASN A 96 -4.32 -15.93 -0.83
CA ASN A 96 -4.87 -16.48 0.41
C ASN A 96 -4.18 -15.81 1.61
N PRO A 97 -4.59 -14.59 2.00
CA PRO A 97 -3.96 -13.89 3.12
C PRO A 97 -4.17 -14.65 4.43
N PRO A 98 -3.13 -14.81 5.27
CA PRO A 98 -3.28 -15.42 6.59
C PRO A 98 -4.11 -14.54 7.52
N ALA A 99 -4.58 -15.10 8.65
CA ALA A 99 -5.43 -14.40 9.61
C ALA A 99 -4.85 -13.04 10.08
N GLU A 100 -3.54 -12.97 10.30
CA GLU A 100 -2.85 -11.73 10.68
C GLU A 100 -3.04 -10.61 9.63
N VAL A 101 -3.10 -10.96 8.34
CA VAL A 101 -3.32 -10.01 7.25
C VAL A 101 -4.79 -9.61 7.15
N THR A 102 -5.71 -10.56 7.33
CA THR A 102 -7.16 -10.24 7.32
C THR A 102 -7.54 -9.33 8.49
N ASP A 103 -6.91 -9.50 9.67
CA ASP A 103 -7.10 -8.62 10.82
C ASP A 103 -6.70 -7.17 10.52
N VAL A 104 -5.66 -6.96 9.70
CA VAL A 104 -5.26 -5.61 9.25
C VAL A 104 -6.33 -5.00 8.34
N ILE A 105 -6.88 -5.77 7.40
CA ILE A 105 -7.97 -5.31 6.52
C ILE A 105 -9.19 -4.92 7.35
N ASP A 106 -9.58 -5.76 8.32
CA ASP A 106 -10.73 -5.51 9.19
C ASP A 106 -10.54 -4.25 10.03
N LYS A 107 -9.34 -4.04 10.56
CA LYS A 107 -9.02 -2.79 11.25
C LYS A 107 -9.14 -1.59 10.30
N ILE A 108 -8.59 -1.66 9.09
CA ILE A 108 -8.65 -0.57 8.08
C ILE A 108 -10.09 -0.23 7.71
N ASN A 109 -10.96 -1.22 7.60
CA ASN A 109 -12.36 -1.02 7.28
C ASN A 109 -13.19 -0.56 8.49
N ASN A 110 -12.67 -0.74 9.70
CA ASN A 110 -13.33 -0.29 10.92
C ASN A 110 -13.23 1.23 11.05
N LYS A 111 -14.39 1.91 10.98
CA LYS A 111 -14.49 3.38 11.13
C LYS A 111 -13.97 3.92 12.46
N ALA A 112 -13.81 3.07 13.48
CA ALA A 112 -13.20 3.44 14.76
C ALA A 112 -11.67 3.56 14.69
N PHE A 113 -11.03 3.01 13.66
CA PHE A 113 -9.60 3.05 13.43
C PHE A 113 -9.27 4.07 12.32
N ASP A 114 -8.86 5.28 12.72
CA ASP A 114 -8.46 6.32 11.77
C ASP A 114 -6.96 6.26 11.49
N PHE A 115 -6.59 5.39 10.55
CA PHE A 115 -5.21 5.23 10.07
C PHE A 115 -4.59 6.50 9.45
N CYS A 116 -5.42 7.49 9.11
CA CYS A 116 -4.99 8.76 8.54
C CYS A 116 -4.81 9.86 9.59
N LYS A 117 -5.12 9.61 10.87
CA LYS A 117 -4.95 10.57 11.98
C LYS A 117 -3.76 10.28 12.87
N GLN A 118 -3.12 9.12 12.77
CA GLN A 118 -1.89 8.85 13.51
C GLN A 118 -0.73 9.62 12.83
N GLU A 119 -0.50 10.82 13.36
CA GLU A 119 0.69 11.67 13.25
C GLU A 119 0.87 12.51 11.97
N ARG A 120 0.26 13.70 12.00
CA ARG A 120 0.88 14.91 11.46
C ARG A 120 1.70 15.54 12.59
N GLU A 121 2.92 15.09 12.80
CA GLU A 121 3.97 15.84 13.52
C GLU A 121 5.07 16.26 12.54
#